data_AF-A0A535FLK5-F1
#
_entry.id   AF-A0A535FLK5-F1
#
_cell.length_a   1.000
_cell.length_b   1.000
_cell.length_c   1.000
_cell.angle_alpha   90.00
_cell.angle_beta   90.00
_cell.angle_gamma   90.00
#
_symmetry.space_group_name_H-M   'P 1'
#
loop_
_entity.id
_entity.type
_entity.pdbx_description
1 polymer ?
#
loop_
_entity_poly.entity_id
_entity_poly.type
_entity_poly.pdbx_seq_one_letter_code
_entity_poly.pdbx_strand_id
1 'polypeptide(L)'
;MSSINPVIQVAQQMLLGGAVKQNHALEHATIVLLSRKYPGVRFSGISFAAGFFVFGEVSTEAILPAAEEALMLLRTTQPELAVHERCGTNLAVAGMLTGLSAMAVAKLRRPYSTVNNVVLASTAALVLARPLGLTVQRFVTTQTPNESMSIEKVTPMTVFGAPAHFVHTDNPDAAGLFS
;
A
#
# COMPACT_ATOMS: atom_id res chain seq x y z
N MET A 1 19.82 3.08 -12.48
CA MET A 1 20.47 2.09 -11.59
C MET A 1 20.15 2.57 -10.19
N SER A 2 19.25 1.93 -9.46
CA SER A 2 18.77 2.44 -8.17
C SER A 2 19.96 2.74 -7.24
N SER A 3 20.11 4.01 -6.90
CA SER A 3 21.19 4.57 -6.07
C SER A 3 21.15 4.10 -4.61
N ILE A 4 20.09 3.38 -4.23
CA ILE A 4 19.81 2.98 -2.86
C ILE A 4 20.49 1.64 -2.55
N ASN A 5 21.47 1.69 -1.64
CA ASN A 5 22.15 0.51 -1.08
C ASN A 5 21.12 -0.51 -0.55
N PRO A 6 21.29 -1.83 -0.80
CA PRO A 6 20.36 -2.86 -0.37
C PRO A 6 20.06 -2.84 1.14
N VAL A 7 21.02 -2.46 1.99
CA VAL A 7 20.80 -2.30 3.44
C VAL A 7 19.81 -1.18 3.74
N ILE A 8 19.93 -0.06 3.01
CA ILE A 8 19.03 1.09 3.16
C ILE A 8 17.63 0.72 2.67
N GLN A 9 17.51 -0.04 1.57
CA GLN A 9 16.20 -0.51 1.09
C GLN A 9 15.47 -1.36 2.13
N VAL A 10 16.17 -2.33 2.73
CA VAL A 10 15.59 -3.19 3.78
C VAL A 10 15.18 -2.34 4.98
N ALA A 11 16.03 -1.41 5.40
CA ALA A 11 15.73 -0.57 6.54
C ALA A 11 14.55 0.39 6.26
N GLN A 12 14.46 0.99 5.08
CA GLN A 12 13.30 1.77 4.66
C GLN A 12 12.02 0.93 4.61
N GLN A 13 12.08 -0.33 4.15
CA GLN A 13 10.93 -1.24 4.16
C GLN A 13 10.44 -1.52 5.58
N MET A 14 11.36 -1.82 6.50
CA MET A 14 11.01 -2.16 7.88
C MET A 14 10.50 -0.95 8.67
N LEU A 15 10.99 0.25 8.34
CA LEU A 15 10.65 1.49 9.05
C LEU A 15 9.56 2.32 8.35
N LEU A 16 8.99 1.85 7.23
CA LEU A 16 8.08 2.63 6.38
C LEU A 16 8.67 4.01 6.04
N GLY A 17 9.90 4.00 5.52
CA GLY A 17 10.65 5.21 5.12
C GLY A 17 9.93 6.02 4.03
N GLY A 18 10.38 7.26 3.83
CA GLY A 18 9.78 8.19 2.87
C GLY A 18 9.60 7.59 1.47
N ALA A 19 10.64 6.96 0.92
CA ALA A 19 10.57 6.32 -0.40
C ALA A 19 9.48 5.24 -0.49
N VAL A 20 9.37 4.37 0.52
CA VAL A 20 8.35 3.30 0.56
C VAL A 20 6.95 3.89 0.60
N LYS A 21 6.71 4.89 1.45
CA LYS A 21 5.40 5.54 1.57
C LYS A 21 5.00 6.29 0.29
N GLN A 22 5.94 6.93 -0.38
CA GLN A 22 5.67 7.64 -1.64
C GLN A 22 5.41 6.67 -2.79
N ASN A 23 6.19 5.59 -2.90
CA ASN A 23 5.94 4.54 -3.89
C ASN A 23 4.61 3.82 -3.64
N HIS A 24 4.23 3.63 -2.37
CA HIS A 24 2.93 3.06 -2.01
C HIS A 24 1.75 3.94 -2.42
N ALA A 25 1.86 5.27 -2.23
CA ALA A 25 0.85 6.18 -2.75
C ALA A 25 0.75 6.12 -4.29
N LEU A 26 1.89 6.10 -4.99
CA LEU A 26 1.95 6.00 -6.44
C LEU A 26 1.39 4.68 -6.98
N GLU A 27 1.68 3.57 -6.31
CA GLU A 27 1.13 2.24 -6.62
C GLU A 27 -0.39 2.24 -6.52
N HIS A 28 -0.95 2.74 -5.41
CA HIS A 28 -2.39 2.84 -5.23
C HIS A 28 -3.05 3.65 -6.36
N ALA A 29 -2.54 4.84 -6.64
CA ALA A 29 -3.08 5.70 -7.68
C ALA A 29 -2.99 5.03 -9.07
N THR A 30 -1.85 4.40 -9.38
CA THR A 30 -1.64 3.66 -10.64
C THR A 30 -2.66 2.53 -10.79
N ILE A 31 -2.87 1.72 -9.75
CA ILE A 31 -3.84 0.63 -9.75
C ILE A 31 -5.27 1.14 -9.93
N VAL A 32 -5.63 2.27 -9.31
CA VAL A 32 -6.95 2.88 -9.48
C VAL A 32 -7.18 3.27 -10.93
N LEU A 33 -6.21 3.94 -11.56
CA LEU A 33 -6.34 4.37 -12.97
C LEU A 33 -6.39 3.17 -13.92
N LEU A 34 -5.54 2.16 -13.71
CA LEU A 34 -5.57 0.92 -14.48
C LEU A 34 -6.89 0.18 -14.33
N SER A 35 -7.43 0.10 -13.10
CA SER A 35 -8.72 -0.55 -12.83
C SER A 35 -9.89 0.19 -13.49
N ARG A 36 -9.83 1.52 -13.58
CA ARG A 36 -10.82 2.33 -14.33
C ARG A 36 -10.73 2.07 -15.83
N LYS A 37 -9.52 1.98 -16.38
CA LYS A 37 -9.27 1.78 -17.80
C LYS A 37 -9.55 0.34 -18.26
N TYR A 38 -9.28 -0.65 -17.40
CA TYR A 38 -9.42 -2.07 -17.68
C TYR A 38 -10.28 -2.76 -16.60
N PRO A 39 -11.61 -2.52 -16.58
CA PRO A 39 -12.49 -3.00 -15.51
C PRO A 39 -12.61 -4.54 -15.43
N GLY A 40 -12.25 -5.26 -16.49
CA GLY A 40 -12.22 -6.72 -16.52
C GLY A 40 -10.95 -7.34 -15.91
N VAL A 41 -9.92 -6.52 -15.63
CA VAL A 41 -8.62 -7.00 -15.11
C VAL A 41 -8.56 -6.74 -13.61
N ARG A 42 -8.11 -7.75 -12.85
CA ARG A 42 -7.86 -7.60 -11.43
C ARG A 42 -6.42 -7.16 -11.23
N PHE A 43 -6.25 -5.98 -10.64
CA PHE A 43 -4.94 -5.44 -10.30
C PHE A 43 -4.65 -5.58 -8.81
N SER A 44 -3.38 -5.83 -8.48
CA SER A 44 -2.82 -5.73 -7.13
C SER A 44 -1.39 -5.21 -7.21
N GLY A 45 -0.83 -4.74 -6.10
CA GLY A 45 0.52 -4.20 -6.08
C GLY A 45 1.26 -4.47 -4.78
N ILE A 46 2.58 -4.30 -4.86
CA ILE A 46 3.50 -4.41 -3.74
C ILE A 46 4.57 -3.35 -3.91
N SER A 47 4.69 -2.46 -2.93
CA SER A 47 5.59 -1.31 -2.97
C SER A 47 6.88 -1.52 -2.18
N PHE A 48 7.97 -0.96 -2.70
CA PHE A 48 9.32 -1.00 -2.17
C PHE A 48 9.97 0.40 -2.25
N ALA A 49 11.14 0.56 -1.65
CA ALA A 49 11.91 1.81 -1.74
C ALA A 49 12.30 2.18 -3.19
N ALA A 50 12.59 1.19 -4.03
CA ALA A 50 13.07 1.40 -5.39
C ALA A 50 11.96 1.46 -6.46
N GLY A 51 10.70 1.32 -6.07
CA GLY A 51 9.57 1.25 -6.98
C GLY A 51 8.47 0.32 -6.47
N PHE A 52 7.63 -0.18 -7.36
CA PHE A 52 6.52 -1.05 -6.98
C PHE A 52 6.16 -2.04 -8.09
N PHE A 53 5.60 -3.17 -7.70
CA PHE A 53 4.98 -4.11 -8.63
C PHE A 53 3.53 -3.74 -8.90
N VAL A 54 3.12 -3.96 -10.14
CA VAL A 54 1.73 -4.06 -10.59
C VAL A 54 1.51 -5.45 -11.13
N PHE A 55 0.59 -6.20 -10.54
CA PHE A 55 0.13 -7.51 -11.02
C PHE A 55 -1.18 -7.33 -11.77
N GLY A 56 -1.32 -7.98 -12.92
CA GLY A 56 -2.52 -7.93 -13.74
C GLY A 56 -2.22 -8.29 -15.19
N GLU A 57 -3.20 -8.85 -15.89
CA GLU A 57 -3.06 -9.16 -17.32
C GLU A 57 -3.28 -7.91 -18.16
N VAL A 58 -2.21 -7.16 -18.40
CA VAL A 58 -2.21 -5.96 -19.24
C VAL A 58 -0.87 -5.82 -19.96
N SER A 59 -0.84 -5.07 -21.07
CA SER A 59 0.41 -4.78 -21.75
C SER A 59 1.26 -3.80 -20.94
N THR A 60 2.58 -3.94 -20.98
CA THR A 60 3.51 -3.06 -20.25
C THR A 60 3.39 -1.61 -20.68
N GLU A 61 3.05 -1.38 -21.94
CA GLU A 61 2.85 -0.06 -22.56
C GLU A 61 1.64 0.68 -21.96
N ALA A 62 0.72 -0.05 -21.31
CA ALA A 62 -0.40 0.56 -20.60
C ALA A 62 -0.03 1.05 -19.20
N ILE A 63 1.02 0.48 -18.58
CA ILE A 63 1.40 0.75 -17.19
C ILE A 63 2.06 2.13 -17.07
N LEU A 64 3.05 2.43 -17.92
CA LEU A 64 3.83 3.67 -17.82
C LEU A 64 2.95 4.93 -17.90
N PRO A 65 2.04 5.08 -18.89
CA PRO A 65 1.17 6.25 -18.95
C PRO A 65 0.25 6.39 -17.73
N ALA A 66 -0.24 5.27 -17.19
CA ALA A 66 -1.09 5.28 -16.00
C ALA A 66 -0.30 5.68 -14.74
N ALA A 67 0.95 5.23 -14.63
CA ALA A 67 1.82 5.61 -13.50
C ALA A 67 2.23 7.08 -13.57
N GLU A 68 2.54 7.61 -14.75
CA GLU A 68 2.83 9.04 -14.95
C GLU A 68 1.62 9.92 -14.64
N GLU A 69 0.43 9.54 -15.12
CA GLU A 69 -0.80 10.23 -14.79
C GLU A 69 -1.09 10.18 -13.29
N ALA A 70 -0.92 9.02 -12.65
CA ALA A 70 -1.06 8.85 -11.20
C ALA A 70 -0.12 9.76 -10.41
N LEU A 71 1.15 9.86 -10.81
CA LEU A 71 2.14 10.73 -10.17
C LEU A 71 1.72 12.20 -10.24
N MET A 72 1.30 12.65 -11.43
CA MET A 72 0.81 14.01 -11.64
C MET A 72 -0.43 14.30 -10.79
N LEU A 73 -1.42 13.39 -10.78
CA LEU A 73 -2.65 13.55 -10.03
C LEU A 73 -2.42 13.61 -8.51
N LEU A 74 -1.54 12.75 -7.98
CA LEU A 74 -1.20 12.72 -6.56
C LEU A 74 -0.59 14.03 -6.07
N ARG A 75 0.25 14.66 -6.90
CA ARG A 75 0.90 15.94 -6.58
C ARG A 75 -0.04 17.14 -6.70
N THR A 76 -1.12 17.01 -7.45
CA THR A 76 -1.95 18.16 -7.84
C THR A 76 -3.39 18.03 -7.36
N THR A 77 -4.21 17.30 -8.10
CA THR A 77 -5.67 17.44 -8.07
C THR A 77 -6.38 16.31 -7.31
N GLN A 78 -5.72 15.17 -7.11
CA GLN A 78 -6.33 13.97 -6.53
C GLN A 78 -5.41 13.25 -5.51
N PRO A 79 -4.96 13.93 -4.43
CA PRO A 79 -4.12 13.31 -3.39
C PRO A 79 -4.81 12.15 -2.67
N GLU A 80 -6.14 12.07 -2.71
CA GLU A 80 -6.92 10.96 -2.18
C GLU A 80 -6.67 9.62 -2.89
N LEU A 81 -6.10 9.63 -4.10
CA LEU A 81 -5.67 8.40 -4.79
C LEU A 81 -4.54 7.67 -4.06
N ALA A 82 -3.88 8.33 -3.09
CA ALA A 82 -2.85 7.73 -2.26
C ALA A 82 -3.39 6.61 -1.36
N VAL A 83 -4.70 6.54 -1.12
CA VAL A 83 -5.32 5.49 -0.28
C VAL A 83 -6.20 4.55 -1.10
N HIS A 84 -6.14 3.25 -0.81
CA HIS A 84 -6.89 2.24 -1.54
C HIS A 84 -7.68 1.32 -0.61
N GLU A 85 -8.94 1.04 -0.97
CA GLU A 85 -9.85 0.25 -0.12
C GLU A 85 -9.41 -1.22 0.04
N ARG A 86 -8.65 -1.74 -0.93
CA ARG A 86 -8.18 -3.13 -0.92
C ARG A 86 -6.69 -3.28 -0.55
N CYS A 87 -6.09 -2.24 0.04
CA CYS A 87 -4.71 -2.28 0.51
C CYS A 87 -4.53 -3.30 1.64
N GLY A 88 -3.38 -4.01 1.67
CA GLY A 88 -3.03 -4.96 2.72
C GLY A 88 -2.98 -4.33 4.12
N THR A 89 -2.71 -3.03 4.24
CA THR A 89 -2.78 -2.28 5.51
C THR A 89 -4.16 -2.39 6.17
N ASN A 90 -5.25 -2.42 5.39
CA ASN A 90 -6.60 -2.59 5.93
C ASN A 90 -6.78 -3.95 6.58
N LEU A 91 -6.25 -5.01 5.96
CA LEU A 91 -6.30 -6.37 6.51
C LEU A 91 -5.45 -6.48 7.78
N ALA A 92 -4.26 -5.88 7.79
CA ALA A 92 -3.39 -5.86 8.97
C ALA A 92 -4.05 -5.14 10.16
N VAL A 93 -4.66 -3.98 9.92
CA VAL A 93 -5.40 -3.23 10.95
C VAL A 93 -6.61 -4.02 11.45
N ALA A 94 -7.38 -4.65 10.55
CA ALA A 94 -8.51 -5.49 10.94
C ALA A 94 -8.10 -6.68 11.82
N GLY A 95 -7.05 -7.40 11.42
CA GLY A 95 -6.51 -8.52 12.19
C GLY A 95 -6.02 -8.09 13.58
N MET A 96 -5.29 -6.97 13.65
CA MET A 96 -4.78 -6.44 14.91
C MET A 96 -5.92 -6.01 15.86
N LEU A 97 -6.87 -5.21 15.37
CA LEU A 97 -7.99 -4.73 16.20
C LEU A 97 -8.86 -5.89 16.71
N THR A 98 -9.17 -6.84 15.83
CA THR A 98 -9.98 -8.02 16.17
C THR A 98 -9.26 -8.90 17.18
N GLY A 99 -7.96 -9.18 16.96
CA GLY A 99 -7.16 -9.99 17.89
C GLY A 99 -7.02 -9.35 19.26
N LEU A 100 -6.70 -8.05 19.31
CA LEU A 100 -6.54 -7.32 20.57
C LEU A 100 -7.86 -7.19 21.33
N SER A 101 -8.99 -6.95 20.65
CA SER A 101 -10.29 -6.86 21.31
C SER A 101 -10.71 -8.22 21.89
N ALA A 102 -10.50 -9.30 21.14
CA ALA A 102 -10.74 -10.66 21.61
C ALA A 102 -9.89 -10.99 22.86
N MET A 103 -8.59 -10.71 22.81
CA MET A 103 -7.67 -10.94 23.94
C MET A 103 -8.05 -10.10 25.17
N ALA A 104 -8.39 -8.84 24.97
CA ALA A 104 -8.80 -7.94 26.06
C ALA A 104 -10.04 -8.50 26.78
N VAL A 105 -11.07 -8.88 26.04
CA VAL A 105 -12.32 -9.41 26.60
C VAL A 105 -12.12 -10.80 27.22
N ALA A 106 -11.32 -11.68 26.59
CA ALA A 106 -11.03 -13.00 27.14
C ALA A 106 -10.30 -12.93 28.50
N LYS A 107 -9.51 -11.87 28.74
CA LYS A 107 -8.80 -11.65 30.01
C LYS A 107 -9.69 -11.13 31.13
N LEU A 108 -10.86 -10.55 30.82
CA LEU A 108 -11.83 -10.17 31.86
C LEU A 108 -12.40 -11.44 32.48
N ARG A 109 -12.14 -11.67 33.78
CA ARG A 109 -12.60 -12.84 34.57
C ARG A 109 -14.13 -12.81 34.81
N ARG A 110 -14.93 -12.81 33.74
CA ARG A 110 -16.39 -12.88 33.77
C ARG A 110 -16.81 -14.32 33.41
N PRO A 111 -17.43 -15.08 34.33
CA PRO A 111 -17.63 -16.52 34.18
C PRO A 111 -18.76 -16.92 33.21
N TYR A 112 -19.66 -16.01 32.85
CA TYR A 112 -20.76 -16.26 31.92
C TYR A 112 -20.64 -15.30 30.73
N SER A 113 -20.94 -15.80 29.52
CA SER A 113 -20.94 -15.08 28.22
C SER A 113 -19.60 -14.62 27.62
N THR A 114 -18.43 -15.09 28.10
CA THR A 114 -17.11 -14.70 27.56
C THR A 114 -17.00 -14.90 26.05
N VAL A 115 -17.50 -16.02 25.51
CA VAL A 115 -17.49 -16.28 24.06
C VAL A 115 -18.35 -15.26 23.31
N ASN A 116 -19.59 -15.01 23.77
CA ASN A 116 -20.48 -14.02 23.15
C ASN A 116 -19.87 -12.62 23.19
N ASN A 117 -19.24 -12.25 24.31
CA ASN A 117 -18.58 -10.95 24.47
C ASN A 117 -17.35 -10.83 23.55
N VAL A 118 -16.57 -11.90 23.40
CA VAL A 118 -15.43 -11.95 22.47
C VAL A 118 -15.90 -11.80 21.03
N VAL A 119 -16.95 -12.53 20.63
CA VAL A 119 -17.54 -12.44 19.29
C VAL A 119 -18.07 -11.02 19.03
N LEU A 120 -18.80 -10.43 19.98
CA LEU A 120 -19.32 -9.07 19.88
C LEU A 120 -18.18 -8.04 19.75
N ALA A 121 -17.15 -8.13 20.60
CA ALA A 121 -16.01 -7.22 20.56
C ALA A 121 -15.18 -7.37 19.28
N SER A 122 -15.01 -8.60 18.80
CA SER A 122 -14.34 -8.91 17.53
C SER A 122 -15.11 -8.32 16.35
N THR A 123 -16.43 -8.47 16.35
CA THR A 123 -17.31 -7.93 15.30
C THR A 123 -17.28 -6.40 15.30
N ALA A 124 -17.39 -5.77 16.48
CA ALA A 124 -17.29 -4.32 16.62
C ALA A 124 -15.93 -3.80 16.13
N ALA A 125 -14.83 -4.48 16.49
CA ALA A 125 -13.49 -4.15 16.02
C ALA A 125 -13.38 -4.25 14.48
N LEU A 126 -13.96 -5.29 13.87
CA LEU A 126 -13.97 -5.46 12.42
C LEU A 126 -14.75 -4.33 11.70
N VAL A 127 -15.89 -3.89 12.25
CA VAL A 127 -16.64 -2.74 11.71
C VAL A 127 -15.80 -1.47 11.76
N LEU A 128 -15.11 -1.23 12.88
CA LEU A 128 -14.24 -0.06 13.05
C LEU A 128 -12.95 -0.14 12.21
N ALA A 129 -12.52 -1.34 11.81
CA ALA A 129 -11.27 -1.55 11.11
C ALA A 129 -11.21 -0.86 9.73
N ARG A 130 -12.33 -0.75 9.01
CA ARG A 130 -12.34 -0.11 7.68
C ARG A 130 -11.94 1.38 7.73
N PRO A 131 -12.64 2.27 8.48
CA PRO A 131 -12.25 3.68 8.56
C PRO A 131 -10.87 3.87 9.22
N LEU A 132 -10.52 3.04 10.20
CA LEU A 132 -9.21 3.09 10.84
C LEU A 132 -8.09 2.67 9.88
N GLY A 133 -8.30 1.63 9.07
CA GLY A 133 -7.34 1.18 8.05
C GLY A 133 -7.03 2.26 7.02
N LEU A 134 -8.05 2.96 6.51
CA LEU A 134 -7.87 4.09 5.60
C LEU A 134 -7.10 5.25 6.26
N THR A 135 -7.33 5.48 7.55
CA THR A 135 -6.61 6.51 8.33
C THR A 135 -5.15 6.12 8.51
N VAL A 136 -4.87 4.87 8.87
CA VAL A 136 -3.50 4.34 8.97
C VAL A 136 -2.78 4.41 7.63
N GLN A 137 -3.47 4.11 6.52
CA GLN A 137 -2.87 4.29 5.20
C GLN A 137 -2.44 5.73 4.98
N ARG A 138 -3.37 6.68 5.15
CA ARG A 138 -3.14 8.11 4.89
C ARG A 138 -1.98 8.71 5.69
N PHE A 139 -1.80 8.30 6.94
CA PHE A 139 -0.85 8.95 7.86
C PHE A 139 0.39 8.12 8.17
N VAL A 140 0.37 6.81 7.93
CA VAL A 140 1.45 5.90 8.33
C VAL A 140 2.08 5.22 7.12
N THR A 141 1.30 4.68 6.20
CA THR A 141 1.84 3.82 5.13
C THR A 141 1.97 4.51 3.78
N THR A 142 1.43 5.72 3.62
CA THR A 142 1.43 6.47 2.36
C THR A 142 1.87 7.91 2.59
N GLN A 143 2.43 8.51 1.55
CA GLN A 143 2.86 9.91 1.55
C GLN A 143 2.80 10.42 0.11
N THR A 144 2.38 11.66 -0.11
CA THR A 144 2.39 12.24 -1.47
C THR A 144 3.81 12.25 -2.03
N PRO A 145 4.04 11.76 -3.26
CA PRO A 145 5.32 11.88 -3.94
C PRO A 145 5.84 13.32 -4.01
N ASN A 146 7.06 13.55 -3.55
CA ASN A 146 7.75 14.84 -3.66
C ASN A 146 8.13 15.14 -5.12
N GLU A 147 8.59 16.35 -5.41
CA GLU A 147 8.94 16.79 -6.78
C GLU A 147 10.12 16.02 -7.39
N SER A 148 11.04 15.51 -6.57
CA SER A 148 12.22 14.78 -7.05
C SER A 148 11.93 13.34 -7.46
N MET A 149 10.78 12.78 -7.10
CA MET A 149 10.38 11.46 -7.59
C MET A 149 10.18 11.48 -9.11
N SER A 150 10.72 10.49 -9.80
CA SER A 150 10.48 10.24 -11.23
C SER A 150 10.36 8.75 -11.52
N ILE A 151 9.62 8.39 -12.57
CA ILE A 151 9.49 7.01 -13.03
C ILE A 151 10.59 6.75 -14.07
N GLU A 152 11.50 5.82 -13.79
CA GLU A 152 12.62 5.54 -14.71
C GLU A 152 12.18 4.66 -15.89
N LYS A 153 11.47 3.57 -15.59
CA LYS A 153 11.07 2.54 -16.56
C LYS A 153 10.09 1.55 -15.96
N VAL A 154 9.42 0.79 -16.82
CA VAL A 154 8.60 -0.37 -16.44
C VAL A 154 9.22 -1.63 -17.00
N THR A 155 9.49 -2.60 -16.14
CA THR A 155 10.09 -3.89 -16.53
C THR A 155 9.02 -4.99 -16.43
N PRO A 156 8.66 -5.67 -17.53
CA PRO A 156 7.78 -6.84 -17.45
C PRO A 156 8.49 -8.00 -16.75
N MET A 157 7.74 -8.73 -15.95
CA MET A 157 8.21 -9.86 -15.15
C MET A 157 7.12 -10.94 -15.07
N THR A 158 7.54 -12.12 -14.62
CA THR A 158 6.61 -13.19 -14.23
C THR A 158 6.97 -13.61 -12.82
N VAL A 159 6.01 -13.49 -11.91
CA VAL A 159 6.20 -13.76 -10.49
C VAL A 159 5.19 -14.83 -10.09
N PHE A 160 5.67 -15.97 -9.61
CA PHE A 160 4.84 -17.15 -9.30
C PHE A 160 3.91 -17.58 -10.45
N GLY A 161 4.35 -17.42 -11.71
CA GLY A 161 3.56 -17.77 -12.90
C GLY A 161 2.49 -16.74 -13.29
N ALA A 162 2.35 -15.64 -12.54
CA ALA A 162 1.44 -14.54 -12.87
C ALA A 162 2.20 -13.39 -13.57
N PRO A 163 1.57 -12.69 -14.54
CA PRO A 163 2.15 -11.51 -15.15
C PRO A 163 2.26 -10.36 -14.12
N ALA A 164 3.44 -9.76 -14.09
CA ALA A 164 3.76 -8.65 -13.21
C ALA A 164 4.60 -7.61 -13.96
N HIS A 165 4.52 -6.35 -13.53
CA HIS A 165 5.30 -5.25 -14.07
C HIS A 165 5.93 -4.50 -12.93
N PHE A 166 7.25 -4.38 -12.90
CA PHE A 166 7.94 -3.57 -11.91
C PHE A 166 8.15 -2.16 -12.44
N VAL A 167 7.51 -1.19 -11.79
CA VAL A 167 7.68 0.23 -12.06
C VAL A 167 8.87 0.72 -11.23
N HIS A 168 9.96 1.07 -11.90
CA HIS A 168 11.14 1.62 -11.26
C HIS A 168 10.97 3.11 -11.02
N THR A 169 11.29 3.56 -9.82
CA THR A 169 11.26 4.97 -9.44
C THR A 169 12.61 5.41 -8.92
N ASP A 170 13.01 6.65 -9.25
CA ASP A 170 14.11 7.33 -8.59
C ASP A 170 13.56 8.49 -7.77
N ASN A 171 14.07 8.67 -6.55
CA ASN A 171 13.67 9.74 -5.64
C ASN A 171 14.84 10.09 -4.72
N PRO A 172 15.75 10.99 -5.14
CA PRO A 172 16.94 11.32 -4.38
C PRO A 172 16.63 11.94 -3.03
N ASP A 173 15.56 12.73 -2.90
CA ASP A 173 15.23 13.38 -1.63
C ASP A 173 14.65 12.41 -0.61
N ALA A 174 14.09 11.27 -1.04
CA ALA A 174 13.55 10.24 -0.15
C ALA A 174 14.44 8.98 -0.05
N ALA A 175 15.63 9.00 -0.66
CA ALA A 175 16.56 7.86 -0.68
C ALA A 175 17.27 7.64 0.66
N GLY A 176 17.21 8.61 1.57
CA GLY A 176 17.80 8.54 2.91
C GLY A 176 16.98 7.70 3.88
N LEU A 177 17.63 7.19 4.92
CA LEU A 177 16.95 6.44 5.98
C LEU A 177 16.05 7.31 6.87
N PHE A 178 16.35 8.61 6.95
CA PHE A 178 15.66 9.59 7.79
C PHE A 178 15.16 10.82 7.00
N SER A 179 15.12 10.70 5.68
CA SER A 179 14.59 11.72 4.79
C SER A 179 13.08 11.65 4.66
#